data_AF-A0A5B2V9U0-F1
#
_entry.id   AF-A0A5B2V9U0-F1
#
_cell.length_a   1.000
_cell.length_b   1.000
_cell.length_c   1.000
_cell.angle_alpha   90.00
_cell.angle_beta   90.00
_cell.angle_gamma   90.00
#
_symmetry.space_group_name_H-M   'P 1'
#
loop_
_entity.id
_entity.type
_entity.pdbx_description
1 polymer ?
#
loop_
_entity_poly.entity_id
_entity_poly.type
_entity_poly.pdbx_seq_one_letter_code
_entity_poly.pdbx_strand_id
1 'polypeptide(L)'
;ANRIAHHLRSAGAGPGTLVGLCVDRGPDLMPTLLGILKAGAAYLSLDPANPIGRLAQILRDTKASVVVTTAGHAVAVAEIHDRELVVLDDPARRAAIDAAPATGPVGGDD
;
A
#
# COMPACT_ATOMS: atom_id res chain seq x y z
N ALA A 1 10.21 5.33 -4.75
CA ALA A 1 9.18 4.72 -5.61
C ALA A 1 9.55 3.31 -6.09
N ASN A 2 10.63 3.08 -6.84
CA ASN A 2 10.98 1.73 -7.35
C ASN A 2 11.16 0.69 -6.22
N ARG A 3 11.84 1.08 -5.15
CA ARG A 3 11.99 0.29 -3.92
C ARG A 3 10.65 -0.10 -3.28
N ILE A 4 9.75 0.87 -3.16
CA ILE A 4 8.38 0.65 -2.70
C ILE A 4 7.66 -0.33 -3.64
N ALA A 5 7.82 -0.19 -4.95
CA ALA A 5 7.20 -1.10 -5.91
C ALA A 5 7.67 -2.55 -5.74
N HIS A 6 8.97 -2.79 -5.56
CA HIS A 6 9.49 -4.14 -5.24
C HIS A 6 8.88 -4.69 -3.97
N HIS A 7 8.81 -3.85 -2.93
CA HIS A 7 8.22 -4.24 -1.67
C HIS A 7 6.74 -4.61 -1.81
N LEU A 8 5.95 -3.77 -2.49
CA LEU A 8 4.53 -4.00 -2.73
C LEU A 8 4.29 -5.26 -3.59
N ARG A 9 5.17 -5.56 -4.56
CA ARG A 9 5.09 -6.82 -5.32
C ARG A 9 5.28 -8.04 -4.44
N SER A 10 6.23 -8.00 -3.51
CA SER A 10 6.40 -9.09 -2.54
C SER A 10 5.21 -9.25 -1.59
N ALA A 11 4.49 -8.16 -1.35
CA ALA A 11 3.25 -8.11 -0.56
C ALA A 11 2.00 -8.52 -1.36
N GLY A 12 2.13 -8.84 -2.66
CA GLY A 12 1.03 -9.29 -3.51
C GLY A 12 0.37 -8.20 -4.36
N ALA A 13 0.93 -6.98 -4.41
CA ALA A 13 0.49 -5.97 -5.37
C ALA A 13 1.07 -6.27 -6.77
N GLY A 14 0.20 -6.32 -7.76
CA GLY A 14 0.58 -6.61 -9.15
C GLY A 14 -0.49 -6.21 -10.17
N PRO A 15 -0.28 -6.55 -11.46
CA PRO A 15 -1.28 -6.40 -12.51
C PRO A 15 -2.64 -6.96 -12.08
N GLY A 16 -3.69 -6.18 -12.29
CA GLY A 16 -5.08 -6.58 -11.96
C GLY A 16 -5.45 -6.50 -10.47
N THR A 17 -4.54 -6.05 -9.60
CA THR A 17 -4.82 -5.88 -8.16
C THR A 17 -5.13 -4.43 -7.79
N LEU A 18 -5.90 -4.26 -6.71
CA LEU A 18 -6.14 -2.98 -6.05
C LEU A 18 -5.38 -2.91 -4.72
N VAL A 19 -4.67 -1.81 -4.50
CA VAL A 19 -3.99 -1.49 -3.25
C VAL A 19 -4.72 -0.33 -2.56
N GLY A 20 -5.20 -0.56 -1.34
CA GLY A 20 -5.74 0.50 -0.49
C GLY A 20 -4.65 1.45 -0.02
N LEU A 21 -4.88 2.75 -0.06
CA LEU A 21 -3.93 3.77 0.38
C LEU A 21 -4.56 4.65 1.46
N CYS A 22 -4.15 4.42 2.71
CA CYS A 22 -4.58 5.13 3.91
C CYS A 22 -3.40 5.89 4.54
N VAL A 23 -3.00 7.00 3.94
CA VAL A 23 -1.90 7.83 4.46
C VAL A 23 -2.30 9.29 4.43
N ASP A 24 -1.76 10.07 5.36
CA ASP A 24 -1.91 11.52 5.34
C ASP A 24 -1.18 12.16 4.16
N ARG A 25 -1.54 13.39 3.83
CA ARG A 25 -0.75 14.21 2.90
C ARG A 25 0.62 14.45 3.50
N GLY A 26 1.67 14.07 2.78
CA GLY A 26 3.02 14.16 3.30
C GLY A 26 4.07 13.58 2.35
N PRO A 27 5.33 13.47 2.82
CA PRO A 27 6.46 13.03 2.00
C PRO A 27 6.31 11.61 1.47
N ASP A 28 5.56 10.75 2.16
CA ASP A 28 5.37 9.35 1.75
C ASP A 28 4.27 9.16 0.69
N LEU A 29 3.37 10.14 0.48
CA LEU A 29 2.23 9.99 -0.43
C LEU A 29 2.67 9.77 -1.88
N MET A 30 3.48 10.68 -2.43
CA MET A 30 3.91 10.62 -3.83
C MET A 30 4.79 9.39 -4.14
N PRO A 31 5.82 9.06 -3.32
CA PRO A 31 6.59 7.84 -3.52
C PRO A 31 5.77 6.56 -3.46
N THR A 32 4.73 6.52 -2.62
CA THR A 32 3.84 5.37 -2.45
C THR A 32 2.90 5.21 -3.63
N LEU A 33 2.22 6.28 -4.06
CA LEU A 33 1.39 6.26 -5.27
C LEU A 33 2.20 5.78 -6.48
N LEU A 34 3.39 6.34 -6.69
CA LEU A 34 4.27 5.90 -7.77
C LEU A 34 4.76 4.45 -7.57
N GLY A 35 4.96 4.02 -6.32
CA GLY A 35 5.31 2.64 -5.99
C GLY A 35 4.22 1.65 -6.38
N ILE A 36 2.95 1.95 -6.06
CA ILE A 36 1.78 1.13 -6.41
C ILE A 36 1.67 0.99 -7.93
N LEU A 37 1.72 2.11 -8.66
CA LEU A 37 1.64 2.11 -10.13
C LEU A 37 2.79 1.32 -10.76
N LYS A 38 4.01 1.45 -10.22
CA LYS A 38 5.18 0.72 -10.69
C LYS A 38 5.17 -0.77 -10.33
N ALA A 39 4.41 -1.17 -9.31
CA ALA A 39 4.15 -2.57 -9.03
C ALA A 39 3.19 -3.19 -10.06
N GLY A 40 2.55 -2.36 -10.90
CA GLY A 40 1.52 -2.77 -11.86
C GLY A 40 0.10 -2.75 -11.28
N ALA A 41 -0.06 -2.27 -10.05
CA ALA A 41 -1.35 -2.23 -9.36
C ALA A 41 -2.05 -0.88 -9.51
N ALA A 42 -3.37 -0.88 -9.35
CA ALA A 42 -4.16 0.34 -9.18
C ALA A 42 -4.29 0.67 -7.69
N TYR A 43 -4.50 1.94 -7.35
CA TYR A 43 -4.71 2.37 -5.96
C TYR A 43 -6.16 2.76 -5.71
N LEU A 44 -6.59 2.56 -4.47
CA LEU A 44 -7.87 2.99 -3.92
C LEU A 44 -7.61 3.92 -2.76
N SER A 45 -8.14 5.14 -2.81
CA SER A 45 -7.98 6.10 -1.71
C SER A 45 -8.87 5.70 -0.53
N LEU A 46 -8.24 5.51 0.62
CA LEU A 46 -8.88 5.29 1.92
C LEU A 46 -8.58 6.51 2.79
N ASP A 47 -9.31 7.60 2.57
CA ASP A 47 -9.08 8.83 3.32
C ASP A 47 -9.48 8.63 4.80
N PRO A 48 -8.53 8.73 5.76
CA PRO A 48 -8.78 8.49 7.18
C PRO A 48 -9.75 9.50 7.81
N ALA A 49 -10.08 10.61 7.13
CA ALA A 49 -11.14 11.52 7.56
C ALA A 49 -12.55 10.92 7.40
N ASN A 50 -12.70 9.81 6.66
CA ASN A 50 -13.98 9.12 6.56
C ASN A 50 -14.27 8.28 7.82
N PRO A 51 -15.55 8.08 8.17
CA PRO A 51 -15.93 7.15 9.22
C PRO A 51 -15.39 5.74 8.95
N ILE A 52 -14.92 5.05 10.00
CA ILE A 52 -14.28 3.73 9.90
C ILE A 52 -15.18 2.69 9.19
N GLY A 53 -16.49 2.72 9.43
CA GLY A 53 -17.45 1.83 8.77
C GLY A 53 -17.53 2.03 7.25
N ARG A 54 -17.28 3.26 6.76
CA ARG A 54 -17.22 3.56 5.32
C ARG A 54 -15.95 2.97 4.69
N LEU A 55 -14.81 3.09 5.37
CA LEU A 55 -13.56 2.47 4.93
C LEU A 55 -13.70 0.95 4.88
N ALA A 56 -14.33 0.34 5.90
CA ALA A 56 -14.59 -1.09 5.94
C ALA A 56 -15.47 -1.56 4.78
N GLN A 57 -16.52 -0.79 4.43
CA GLN A 57 -17.37 -1.11 3.29
C GLN A 57 -16.58 -1.05 1.97
N ILE A 58 -15.81 0.01 1.76
CA ILE A 58 -14.97 0.18 0.57
C ILE A 58 -14.00 -1.01 0.42
N LEU A 59 -13.35 -1.42 1.51
CA LEU A 59 -12.43 -2.57 1.50
C LEU A 59 -13.13 -3.89 1.16
N ARG A 60 -14.31 -4.14 1.75
CA ARG A 60 -15.12 -5.34 1.43
C ARG A 60 -15.55 -5.39 -0.04
N ASP A 61 -16.02 -4.26 -0.57
CA ASP A 61 -16.55 -4.18 -1.93
C ASP A 61 -15.44 -4.34 -2.98
N THR A 62 -14.26 -3.75 -2.72
CA THR A 62 -13.12 -3.76 -3.65
C THR A 62 -12.24 -5.00 -3.53
N LYS A 63 -12.34 -5.74 -2.41
CA LYS A 63 -11.51 -6.92 -2.12
C LYS A 63 -10.00 -6.64 -2.22
N ALA A 64 -9.58 -5.40 -1.96
CA ALA A 64 -8.17 -5.05 -1.93
C ALA A 64 -7.42 -5.98 -0.95
N SER A 65 -6.39 -6.67 -1.44
CA SER A 65 -5.64 -7.63 -0.63
C SER A 65 -4.53 -6.96 0.18
N VAL A 66 -4.06 -5.80 -0.27
CA VAL A 66 -3.00 -5.01 0.34
C VAL A 66 -3.52 -3.63 0.69
N VAL A 67 -3.26 -3.17 1.91
CA VAL A 67 -3.45 -1.78 2.32
C VAL A 67 -2.12 -1.19 2.75
N VAL A 68 -1.79 -0.02 2.24
CA VAL A 68 -0.61 0.76 2.63
C VAL A 68 -1.06 1.89 3.55
N THR A 69 -0.39 2.00 4.70
CA THR A 69 -0.72 2.96 5.76
C THR A 69 0.54 3.48 6.45
N THR A 70 0.38 4.44 7.36
CA THR A 70 1.37 4.81 8.38
C THR A 70 0.98 4.31 9.76
N ALA A 71 1.91 4.33 10.71
CA ALA A 71 1.73 3.83 12.07
C ALA A 71 0.57 4.54 12.80
N GLY A 72 0.35 5.82 12.50
CA GLY A 72 -0.76 6.61 13.05
C GLY A 72 -2.15 6.07 12.72
N HIS A 73 -2.30 5.40 11.57
CA HIS A 73 -3.58 4.82 11.12
C HIS A 73 -3.61 3.29 11.18
N ALA A 74 -2.47 2.65 11.48
CA ALA A 74 -2.31 1.20 11.40
C ALA A 74 -3.31 0.43 12.27
N VAL A 75 -3.55 0.89 13.51
CA VAL A 75 -4.51 0.24 14.42
C VAL A 75 -5.92 0.28 13.84
N ALA A 76 -6.40 1.46 13.43
CA ALA A 76 -7.74 1.62 12.88
C ALA A 76 -7.93 0.81 11.59
N VAL A 77 -6.92 0.78 10.70
CA VAL A 77 -6.98 -0.01 9.47
C VAL A 77 -7.00 -1.51 9.77
N ALA A 78 -6.21 -1.97 10.74
CA ALA A 78 -6.18 -3.39 11.14
C ALA A 78 -7.51 -3.88 11.75
N GLU A 79 -8.33 -2.99 12.33
CA GLU A 79 -9.68 -3.35 12.82
C GLU A 79 -10.65 -3.70 11.68
N ILE A 80 -10.40 -3.22 10.46
CA ILE A 80 -11.31 -3.36 9.31
C ILE A 80 -10.71 -4.11 8.13
N HIS A 81 -9.44 -4.51 8.23
CA HIS A 81 -8.70 -5.21 7.20
C HIS A 81 -7.81 -6.29 7.82
N ASP A 82 -8.09 -7.54 7.50
CA ASP A 82 -7.44 -8.74 8.05
C ASP A 82 -6.38 -9.35 7.12
N ARG A 83 -6.11 -8.71 5.98
CA ARG A 83 -5.12 -9.16 4.99
C ARG A 83 -3.82 -8.36 5.13
N GLU A 84 -3.04 -8.27 4.05
CA GLU A 84 -1.73 -7.65 4.08
C GLU A 84 -1.82 -6.14 4.38
N LEU A 85 -1.12 -5.72 5.43
CA LEU A 85 -1.02 -4.35 5.89
C LEU A 85 0.44 -3.88 5.86
N VAL A 86 0.73 -2.92 4.99
CA VAL A 86 2.06 -2.33 4.81
C VAL A 86 2.13 -0.99 5.55
N VAL A 87 2.79 -0.97 6.71
CA VAL A 87 3.04 0.24 7.50
C VAL A 87 4.36 0.87 7.05
N LEU A 88 4.31 1.99 6.31
CA LEU A 88 5.47 2.55 5.61
C LEU A 88 6.57 3.07 6.55
N ASP A 89 6.18 3.67 7.66
CA ASP A 89 7.03 4.31 8.66
C ASP A 89 7.40 3.36 9.81
N ASP A 90 7.01 2.08 9.73
CA ASP A 90 7.60 1.04 10.57
C ASP A 90 9.11 0.92 10.27
N PRO A 91 10.00 0.99 11.26
CA PRO A 91 11.45 0.98 11.02
C PRO A 91 11.96 -0.26 10.29
N ALA A 92 11.42 -1.45 10.61
CA ALA A 92 11.83 -2.69 9.97
C ALA A 92 11.37 -2.72 8.52
N ARG A 93 10.14 -2.26 8.26
CA ARG A 93 9.59 -2.11 6.91
C ARG A 93 10.38 -1.10 6.09
N ARG A 94 10.71 0.06 6.66
CA ARG A 94 11.49 1.10 5.98
C ARG A 94 12.88 0.58 5.60
N ALA A 95 13.55 -0.12 6.50
CA ALA A 95 14.84 -0.76 6.22
C ALA A 95 14.74 -1.78 5.07
N ALA A 96 13.68 -2.61 5.04
CA ALA A 96 13.45 -3.57 3.97
C ALA A 96 13.18 -2.88 2.61
N ILE A 97 12.40 -1.79 2.60
CA ILE A 97 12.19 -0.97 1.40
C ILE A 97 13.52 -0.38 0.95
N ASP A 98 14.33 0.17 1.85
CA ASP A 98 15.61 0.79 1.51
C ASP A 98 16.68 -0.21 1.04
N ALA A 99 16.58 -1.47 1.43
CA ALA A 99 17.43 -2.54 0.91
C ALA A 99 17.06 -2.98 -0.52
N ALA A 100 15.86 -2.64 -1.00
CA ALA A 100 15.38 -3.08 -2.31
C ALA A 100 16.12 -2.39 -3.47
N PRO A 101 16.12 -2.99 -4.68
CA PRO A 101 16.74 -2.37 -5.85
C PRO A 101 16.15 -0.99 -6.16
N ALA A 102 17.02 -0.05 -6.54
CA ALA A 102 16.61 1.27 -7.00
C ALA A 102 16.05 1.25 -8.43
N THR A 103 16.26 0.17 -9.19
CA THR A 103 15.69 -0.05 -10.53
C THR A 103 14.23 -0.49 -10.44
N GLY A 104 13.44 -0.22 -11.48
CA GLY A 104 12.04 -0.66 -11.52
C GLY A 104 11.92 -2.19 -11.47
N PRO A 105 10.83 -2.74 -10.90
CA PRO A 105 10.57 -4.17 -11.01
C PRO A 105 10.45 -4.55 -12.49
N VAL A 106 11.07 -5.67 -12.87
CA VAL A 106 10.90 -6.24 -14.20
C VAL A 106 9.42 -6.61 -14.32
N GLY A 107 8.75 -6.10 -15.36
CA GLY A 107 7.38 -6.53 -15.68
C GLY A 107 7.41 -8.04 -15.88
N GLY A 108 6.48 -8.76 -15.25
CA GLY A 108 6.32 -10.17 -15.60
C GLY A 108 5.86 -10.20 -17.05
N ASP A 109 6.71 -10.69 -17.94
CA ASP A 109 6.30 -11.13 -19.27
C ASP A 109 5.48 -12.41 -19.05
N ASP A 110 4.16 -12.26 -18.88
CA ASP A 110 3.16 -13.31 -19.05
C ASP A 110 2.20 -12.89 -20.17
#